data_AF-A0A3E0EDP4-F1
#
_entry.id   AF-A0A3E0EDP4-F1
#
_cell.length_a   1.000
_cell.length_b   1.000
_cell.length_c   1.000
_cell.angle_alpha   90.00
_cell.angle_beta   90.00
_cell.angle_gamma   90.00
#
_symmetry.space_group_name_H-M   'P 1'
#
loop_
_entity.id
_entity.type
_entity.pdbx_description
1 polymer ?
#
loop_
_entity_poly.entity_id
_entity_poly.type
_entity_poly.pdbx_seq_one_letter_code
_entity_poly.pdbx_strand_id
1 'polypeptide(L)'
;MNEEHFLEFDEYLQGEMPDADKLAFEEQLKQEPELAMAFETYKELHLHLENKFGKADELQAFKKNLKGISKKHFKKSKSNVIGFKPWHYAVAASVAVLLGIFILNQKSDPVFEDYNQTETVFFTERGEADDNLKLAQDAFNAKQYKKAIPLFETILKTDKSAEIQYFYGVSLLEDNRMLEAEAVFNELKSGNSIYKNKAIWSLALSKLKQKDYKSCQELLLTIPEDYEGNDQVDALLEELD
;
A
#
# COMPACT_ATOMS: atom_id res chain seq x y z
N MET A 1 27.58 8.71 26.96
CA MET A 1 28.99 9.12 26.84
C MET A 1 29.46 8.52 25.53
N ASN A 2 29.47 9.32 24.46
CA ASN A 2 29.76 8.81 23.12
C ASN A 2 31.27 8.61 23.00
N GLU A 3 31.70 7.36 22.85
CA GLU A 3 33.10 6.97 22.69
C GLU A 3 33.73 7.48 21.37
N GLU A 4 32.94 8.16 20.54
CA GLU A 4 33.26 8.53 19.17
C GLU A 4 34.23 9.72 19.08
N HIS A 5 34.33 10.58 20.10
CA HIS A 5 35.13 11.82 20.04
C HIS A 5 36.50 11.75 20.74
N PHE A 6 36.86 10.63 21.39
CA PHE A 6 38.10 10.54 22.17
C PHE A 6 39.37 10.71 21.34
N LEU A 7 39.37 10.18 20.10
CA LEU A 7 40.53 10.28 19.21
C LEU A 7 40.72 11.72 18.72
N GLU A 8 39.63 12.39 18.36
CA GLU A 8 39.62 13.79 17.91
C GLU A 8 40.13 14.73 19.01
N PHE A 9 39.71 14.50 20.26
CA PHE A 9 40.22 15.26 21.41
C PHE A 9 41.71 15.02 21.66
N ASP A 10 42.18 13.78 21.53
CA ASP A 10 43.60 13.43 21.70
C ASP A 10 44.48 14.04 20.59
N GLU A 11 44.05 13.96 19.33
CA GLU A 11 44.76 14.54 18.18
C GLU A 11 44.85 16.07 18.27
N TYR A 12 43.78 16.74 18.72
CA TYR A 12 43.77 18.18 18.96
C TYR A 12 44.73 18.58 20.09
N LEU A 13 44.68 17.89 21.24
CA LEU A 13 45.58 18.17 22.38
C LEU A 13 47.05 17.89 22.07
N GLN A 14 47.34 16.92 21.20
CA GLN A 14 48.70 16.58 20.78
C GLN A 14 49.21 17.43 19.60
N GLY A 15 48.37 18.28 19.00
CA GLY A 15 48.71 19.05 17.81
C GLY A 15 48.94 18.19 16.57
N GLU A 16 48.40 16.97 16.55
CA GLU A 16 48.46 16.04 15.40
C GLU A 16 47.31 16.29 14.39
N MET A 17 46.38 17.20 14.71
CA MET A 17 45.24 17.57 13.87
C MET A 17 45.65 18.53 12.73
N PRO A 18 45.29 18.26 11.45
CA PRO A 18 45.54 19.17 10.33
C PRO A 18 44.85 20.53 10.51
N ASP A 19 45.44 21.61 9.98
CA ASP A 19 44.93 22.99 10.17
C ASP A 19 43.47 23.18 9.74
N ALA A 20 43.05 22.51 8.65
CA ALA A 20 41.68 22.57 8.16
C ALA A 20 40.67 21.89 9.11
N ASP A 21 41.06 20.76 9.68
CA ASP A 21 40.22 19.98 10.61
C ASP A 21 40.18 20.65 11.99
N LYS A 22 41.29 21.27 12.38
CA LYS A 22 41.40 22.07 13.60
C LYS A 22 40.42 23.24 13.63
N LEU A 23 40.32 23.99 12.52
CA LEU A 23 39.38 25.10 12.39
C LEU A 23 37.92 24.61 12.47
N ALA A 24 37.61 23.46 11.86
CA ALA A 24 36.27 22.87 11.92
C ALA A 24 35.92 22.41 13.34
N PHE A 25 36.86 21.79 14.04
CA PHE A 25 36.71 21.35 15.43
C PHE A 25 36.50 22.53 16.39
N GLU A 26 37.30 23.59 16.27
CA GLU A 26 37.14 24.82 17.05
C GLU A 26 35.78 25.50 16.82
N GLU A 27 35.23 25.37 15.61
CA GLU A 27 33.90 25.88 15.27
C GLU A 27 32.78 24.99 15.87
N GLN A 28 32.93 23.67 15.83
CA GLN A 28 32.01 22.74 16.50
C GLN A 28 31.95 22.96 18.01
N LEU A 29 33.10 23.20 18.66
CA LEU A 29 33.14 23.52 20.10
C LEU A 29 32.37 24.81 20.46
N LYS A 30 32.22 25.75 19.52
CA LYS A 30 31.41 26.97 19.74
C LYS A 30 29.92 26.72 19.53
N GLN A 31 29.58 25.86 18.59
CA GLN A 31 28.20 25.59 18.18
C GLN A 31 27.52 24.55 19.07
N GLU A 32 28.30 23.63 19.66
CA GLU A 32 27.79 22.50 20.42
C GLU A 32 28.27 22.53 21.89
N PRO A 33 27.47 23.09 22.83
CA PRO A 33 27.87 23.22 24.23
C PRO A 33 28.09 21.87 24.94
N GLU A 34 27.40 20.80 24.50
CA GLU A 34 27.63 19.44 25.04
C GLU A 34 29.00 18.88 24.64
N LEU A 35 29.45 19.14 23.41
CA LEU A 35 30.78 18.75 22.91
C LEU A 35 31.88 19.53 23.65
N ALA A 36 31.66 20.81 23.89
CA ALA A 36 32.58 21.66 24.66
C ALA A 36 32.79 21.15 26.10
N MET A 37 31.70 20.77 26.79
CA MET A 37 31.80 20.20 28.14
C MET A 37 32.52 18.84 28.15
N ALA A 38 32.25 17.99 27.16
CA ALA A 38 32.92 16.70 27.01
C ALA A 38 34.43 16.87 26.73
N PHE A 39 34.80 17.82 25.88
CA PHE A 39 36.20 18.15 25.59
C PHE A 39 36.93 18.67 26.83
N GLU A 40 36.33 19.56 27.61
CA GLU A 40 36.99 20.08 28.82
C GLU A 40 37.16 18.97 29.87
N THR A 41 36.17 18.10 30.04
CA THR A 41 36.28 16.92 30.91
C THR A 41 37.43 16.00 30.47
N TYR A 42 37.57 15.78 29.17
CA TYR A 42 38.66 14.96 28.61
C TYR A 42 40.02 15.62 28.82
N LYS A 43 40.12 16.93 28.61
CA LYS A 43 41.34 17.71 28.81
C LYS A 43 41.79 17.72 30.27
N GLU A 44 40.86 17.85 31.22
CA GLU A 44 41.15 17.72 32.66
C GLU A 44 41.68 16.33 33.01
N LEU A 45 41.05 15.28 32.47
CA LEU A 45 41.51 13.91 32.65
C LEU A 45 42.92 13.71 32.06
N HIS A 46 43.17 14.20 30.84
CA HIS A 46 44.46 14.11 30.18
C HIS A 46 45.56 14.78 31.00
N LEU A 47 45.30 16.00 31.48
CA LEU A 47 46.23 16.75 32.33
C LEU A 47 46.47 16.06 33.67
N HIS A 48 45.44 15.46 34.27
CA HIS A 48 45.59 14.69 35.51
C HIS A 48 46.43 13.42 35.28
N LEU A 49 46.28 12.76 34.12
CA LEU A 49 47.05 11.58 33.76
C LEU A 49 48.51 11.91 33.45
N GLU A 50 48.79 12.98 32.70
CA GLU A 50 50.17 13.42 32.45
C GLU A 50 50.89 13.76 33.77
N ASN A 51 50.20 14.45 34.69
CA ASN A 51 50.75 14.79 35.99
C ASN A 51 50.94 13.58 36.91
N LYS A 52 50.07 12.57 36.82
CA LYS A 52 50.13 11.36 37.67
C LYS A 52 51.10 10.30 37.14
N PHE A 53 51.27 10.22 35.83
CA PHE A 53 52.06 9.20 35.12
C PHE A 53 53.27 9.80 34.40
N GLY A 54 54.00 10.72 35.04
CA GLY A 54 55.19 11.41 34.50
C GLY A 54 56.37 10.53 34.05
N LYS A 55 56.16 9.24 33.76
CA LYS A 55 57.06 8.34 33.06
C LYS A 55 56.49 8.09 31.66
N ALA A 56 57.15 8.68 30.67
CA ALA A 56 56.77 8.62 29.25
C ALA A 56 56.46 7.20 28.74
N ASP A 57 57.08 6.18 29.32
CA ASP A 57 56.96 4.78 28.90
C ASP A 57 55.57 4.16 29.17
N GLU A 58 54.92 4.49 30.28
CA GLU A 58 53.59 3.95 30.63
C GLU A 58 52.49 4.60 29.78
N LEU A 59 52.61 5.92 29.58
CA LEU A 59 51.76 6.66 28.65
C LEU A 59 51.94 6.15 27.22
N GLN A 60 53.18 5.89 26.80
CA GLN A 60 53.47 5.38 25.47
C GLN A 60 52.95 3.94 25.27
N ALA A 61 53.01 3.10 26.31
CA ALA A 61 52.43 1.76 26.29
C ALA A 61 50.90 1.80 26.20
N PHE A 62 50.26 2.72 26.91
CA PHE A 62 48.81 2.94 26.81
C PHE A 62 48.42 3.46 25.42
N LYS A 63 49.11 4.49 24.91
CA LYS A 63 48.94 5.02 23.54
C LYS A 63 49.13 3.93 22.49
N LYS A 64 50.10 3.04 22.67
CA LYS A 64 50.35 1.91 21.76
C LYS A 64 49.22 0.89 21.80
N ASN A 65 48.65 0.60 22.96
CA ASN A 65 47.48 -0.26 23.08
C ASN A 65 46.24 0.37 22.45
N LEU A 66 46.00 1.67 22.66
CA LEU A 66 44.93 2.43 22.01
C LEU A 66 45.08 2.47 20.49
N LYS A 67 46.26 2.81 19.97
CA LYS A 67 46.57 2.77 18.53
C LYS A 67 46.47 1.34 17.97
N GLY A 68 46.75 0.32 18.79
CA GLY A 68 46.61 -1.10 18.43
C GLY A 68 45.16 -1.57 18.34
N ILE A 69 44.32 -1.14 19.29
CA ILE A 69 42.87 -1.40 19.29
C ILE A 69 42.20 -0.65 18.13
N SER A 70 42.58 0.61 17.92
CA SER A 70 42.15 1.43 16.79
C SER A 70 42.53 0.77 15.45
N LYS A 71 43.77 0.29 15.25
CA LYS A 71 44.17 -0.40 14.01
C LYS A 71 43.44 -1.72 13.74
N LYS A 72 42.95 -2.42 14.76
CA LYS A 72 42.15 -3.64 14.60
C LYS A 72 40.71 -3.35 14.18
N HIS A 73 40.20 -2.15 14.47
CA HIS A 73 38.83 -1.71 14.12
C HIS A 73 38.77 -0.69 12.96
N PHE A 74 39.87 -0.03 12.61
CA PHE A 74 39.98 0.95 11.53
C PHE A 74 41.04 0.52 10.50
N LYS A 75 40.63 -0.24 9.48
CA LYS A 75 41.44 -0.42 8.27
C LYS A 75 41.43 0.88 7.46
N LYS A 76 42.58 1.53 7.29
CA LYS A 76 42.82 2.55 6.25
C LYS A 76 42.64 1.90 4.87
N SER A 77 41.43 1.95 4.34
CA SER A 77 41.20 1.92 2.90
C SER A 77 41.90 3.15 2.30
N LYS A 78 42.50 3.01 1.11
CA LYS A 78 42.82 4.16 0.23
C LYS A 78 41.60 5.10 0.24
N SER A 79 41.85 6.39 0.43
CA SER A 79 40.83 7.43 0.63
C SER A 79 39.56 7.14 -0.17
N ASN A 80 38.49 6.84 0.57
CA ASN A 80 37.20 7.43 0.28
C ASN A 80 36.81 8.06 1.61
N VAL A 81 36.61 9.36 1.60
CA VAL A 81 35.82 10.09 2.60
C VAL A 81 34.66 9.16 2.96
N ILE A 82 34.57 8.68 4.21
CA ILE A 82 33.28 8.15 4.69
C ILE A 82 32.49 9.43 5.00
N GLY A 83 32.14 10.14 3.92
CA GLY A 83 31.10 11.16 3.99
C GLY A 83 29.93 10.45 4.60
N PHE A 84 29.36 11.06 5.65
CA PHE A 84 28.11 10.70 6.31
C PHE A 84 27.33 9.79 5.37
N LYS A 85 27.43 8.46 5.51
CA LYS A 85 26.85 7.56 4.52
C LYS A 85 25.37 7.52 4.89
N PRO A 86 24.55 8.42 4.33
CA PRO A 86 23.18 8.57 4.79
C PRO A 86 22.40 7.33 4.37
N TRP A 87 23.01 6.39 3.62
CA TRP A 87 22.43 5.17 3.12
C TRP A 87 21.76 4.35 4.22
N HIS A 88 22.35 4.18 5.41
CA HIS A 88 21.69 3.36 6.45
C HIS A 88 20.43 4.04 7.00
N TYR A 89 20.45 5.38 7.17
CA TYR A 89 19.25 6.16 7.48
C TYR A 89 18.30 6.26 6.30
N ALA A 90 18.79 6.24 5.06
CA ALA A 90 17.99 6.20 3.85
C ALA A 90 17.33 4.84 3.67
N VAL A 91 17.94 3.75 4.17
CA VAL A 91 17.35 2.40 4.21
C VAL A 91 16.32 2.31 5.32
N ALA A 92 16.59 2.85 6.52
CA ALA A 92 15.59 2.90 7.58
C ALA A 92 14.41 3.81 7.21
N ALA A 93 14.68 4.98 6.62
CA ALA A 93 13.67 5.89 6.11
C ALA A 93 12.94 5.31 4.89
N SER A 94 13.61 4.57 4.00
CA SER A 94 12.91 3.90 2.89
C SER A 94 12.04 2.76 3.38
N VAL A 95 12.46 2.00 4.39
CA VAL A 95 11.61 0.98 5.02
C VAL A 95 10.43 1.63 5.75
N ALA A 96 10.64 2.72 6.48
CA ALA A 96 9.55 3.46 7.15
C ALA A 96 8.59 4.11 6.14
N VAL A 97 9.10 4.63 5.02
CA VAL A 97 8.29 5.16 3.92
C VAL A 97 7.57 4.04 3.18
N LEU A 98 8.21 2.90 2.93
CA LEU A 98 7.57 1.74 2.31
C LEU A 98 6.49 1.14 3.21
N LEU A 99 6.72 1.05 4.53
CA LEU A 99 5.71 0.65 5.51
C LEU A 99 4.60 1.69 5.64
N GLY A 100 4.94 2.98 5.61
CA GLY A 100 3.98 4.08 5.59
C GLY A 100 3.10 4.04 4.34
N ILE A 101 3.68 3.89 3.15
CA ILE A 101 2.96 3.72 1.89
C ILE A 101 2.15 2.42 1.92
N PHE A 102 2.70 1.32 2.44
CA PHE A 102 1.99 0.05 2.54
C PHE A 102 0.76 0.14 3.45
N ILE A 103 0.87 0.81 4.60
CA ILE A 103 -0.23 1.03 5.53
C ILE A 103 -1.23 2.05 4.97
N LEU A 104 -0.77 3.13 4.32
CA LEU A 104 -1.64 4.13 3.70
C LEU A 104 -2.37 3.59 2.45
N ASN A 105 -1.76 2.65 1.73
CA ASN A 105 -2.37 1.92 0.61
C ASN A 105 -3.16 0.68 1.06
N GLN A 106 -3.43 0.49 2.36
CA GLN A 106 -4.35 -0.57 2.81
C GLN A 106 -5.84 -0.21 2.64
N LYS A 107 -6.19 1.04 2.26
CA LYS A 107 -7.47 1.26 1.57
C LYS A 107 -7.33 0.59 0.20
N SER A 108 -7.73 -0.67 0.14
CA SER A 108 -7.81 -1.40 -1.12
C SER A 108 -9.06 -0.87 -1.82
N ASP A 109 -8.93 -0.41 -3.06
CA ASP A 109 -10.09 0.00 -3.85
C ASP A 109 -11.14 -1.14 -3.83
N PRO A 110 -12.44 -0.82 -3.70
CA PRO A 110 -13.48 -1.84 -3.73
C PRO A 110 -13.38 -2.65 -5.02
N VAL A 111 -13.44 -3.98 -4.91
CA VAL A 111 -13.42 -4.86 -6.07
C VAL A 111 -14.78 -5.49 -6.32
N PHE A 112 -15.09 -5.76 -7.58
CA PHE A 112 -16.35 -6.33 -8.03
C PHE A 112 -16.81 -7.55 -7.21
N GLU A 113 -15.89 -8.46 -6.88
CA GLU A 113 -16.20 -9.69 -6.15
C GLU A 113 -16.74 -9.46 -4.73
N ASP A 114 -16.42 -8.32 -4.10
CA ASP A 114 -16.91 -7.98 -2.76
C ASP A 114 -18.42 -7.66 -2.78
N TYR A 115 -18.92 -7.20 -3.92
CA TYR A 115 -20.29 -6.69 -4.10
C TYR A 115 -21.14 -7.57 -5.02
N ASN A 116 -20.52 -8.48 -5.77
CA ASN A 116 -21.20 -9.37 -6.72
C ASN A 116 -21.87 -10.57 -6.02
N GLN A 117 -23.02 -10.31 -5.41
CA GLN A 117 -23.84 -11.35 -4.80
C GLN A 117 -24.92 -11.82 -5.78
N THR A 118 -24.58 -12.81 -6.62
CA THR A 118 -25.55 -13.37 -7.55
C THR A 118 -26.66 -14.11 -6.81
N GLU A 119 -27.90 -13.65 -6.99
CA GLU A 119 -29.10 -14.28 -6.42
C GLU A 119 -29.35 -15.66 -7.03
N THR A 120 -29.91 -16.60 -6.25
CA THR A 120 -30.47 -17.82 -6.81
C THR A 120 -31.84 -17.53 -7.42
N VAL A 121 -32.09 -18.02 -8.63
CA VAL A 121 -33.35 -17.82 -9.34
C VAL A 121 -34.24 -19.06 -9.31
N PHE A 122 -35.55 -18.85 -9.24
CA PHE A 122 -36.55 -19.89 -9.42
C PHE A 122 -37.67 -19.39 -10.32
N PHE A 123 -37.65 -19.79 -11.59
CA PHE A 123 -38.67 -19.39 -12.55
C PHE A 123 -39.93 -20.22 -12.36
N THR A 124 -41.08 -19.56 -12.48
CA THR A 124 -42.37 -20.26 -12.49
C THR A 124 -42.64 -20.82 -13.88
N GLU A 125 -42.86 -22.12 -14.00
CA GLU A 125 -43.22 -22.77 -15.27
C GLU A 125 -44.57 -22.21 -15.77
N ARG A 126 -44.58 -21.59 -16.95
CA ARG A 126 -45.81 -21.09 -17.60
C ARG A 126 -46.02 -21.82 -18.93
N GLY A 127 -46.78 -22.91 -18.93
CA GLY A 127 -47.11 -23.70 -20.14
C GLY A 127 -46.55 -25.13 -20.10
N GLU A 128 -46.57 -25.84 -21.24
CA GLU A 128 -45.74 -27.05 -21.41
C GLU A 128 -44.31 -26.65 -21.05
N ALA A 129 -43.73 -27.32 -20.04
CA ALA A 129 -42.44 -26.98 -19.45
C ALA A 129 -41.43 -26.60 -20.54
N ASP A 130 -41.03 -25.33 -20.59
CA ASP A 130 -39.93 -24.92 -21.43
C ASP A 130 -38.67 -25.53 -20.81
N ASP A 131 -38.30 -26.73 -21.28
CA ASP A 131 -37.14 -27.48 -20.81
C ASP A 131 -35.89 -26.58 -20.79
N ASN A 132 -35.79 -25.60 -21.69
CA ASN A 132 -34.68 -24.65 -21.70
C ASN A 132 -34.70 -23.70 -20.50
N LEU A 133 -35.88 -23.27 -20.03
CA LEU A 133 -36.00 -22.40 -18.86
C LEU A 133 -35.51 -23.09 -17.60
N LYS A 134 -35.87 -24.36 -17.42
CA LYS A 134 -35.38 -25.17 -16.30
C LYS A 134 -33.88 -25.41 -16.39
N LEU A 135 -33.37 -25.74 -17.58
CA LEU A 135 -31.94 -25.92 -17.82
C LEU A 135 -31.15 -24.61 -17.60
N ALA A 136 -31.71 -23.46 -18.01
CA ALA A 136 -31.08 -22.15 -17.84
C ALA A 136 -30.98 -21.80 -16.35
N GLN A 137 -32.07 -21.99 -15.61
CA GLN A 137 -32.10 -21.82 -14.15
C GLN A 137 -31.05 -22.69 -13.46
N ASP A 138 -31.01 -23.99 -13.78
CA ASP A 138 -30.10 -24.92 -13.12
C ASP A 138 -28.63 -24.58 -13.45
N ALA A 139 -28.35 -24.20 -14.71
CA ALA A 139 -27.01 -23.74 -15.11
C ALA A 139 -26.62 -22.42 -14.41
N PHE A 140 -27.55 -21.46 -14.32
CA PHE A 140 -27.33 -20.17 -13.68
C PHE A 140 -27.03 -20.33 -12.18
N ASN A 141 -27.88 -21.06 -11.46
CA ASN A 141 -27.71 -21.31 -10.03
C ASN A 141 -26.45 -22.12 -9.72
N ALA A 142 -26.01 -22.98 -10.65
CA ALA A 142 -24.73 -23.69 -10.57
C ALA A 142 -23.52 -22.82 -10.96
N LYS A 143 -23.71 -21.51 -11.21
CA LYS A 143 -22.70 -20.55 -11.69
C LYS A 143 -22.05 -20.96 -13.02
N GLN A 144 -22.74 -21.78 -13.82
CA GLN A 144 -22.29 -22.22 -15.14
C GLN A 144 -22.78 -21.24 -16.21
N TYR A 145 -22.44 -19.96 -16.05
CA TYR A 145 -23.00 -18.87 -16.86
C TYR A 145 -22.77 -19.05 -18.35
N LYS A 146 -21.58 -19.51 -18.75
CA LYS A 146 -21.27 -19.87 -20.14
C LYS A 146 -22.25 -20.88 -20.77
N LYS A 147 -22.82 -21.79 -19.96
CA LYS A 147 -23.86 -22.73 -20.40
C LYS A 147 -25.26 -22.14 -20.33
N ALA A 148 -25.53 -21.26 -19.36
CA ALA A 148 -26.83 -20.61 -19.19
C ALA A 148 -27.14 -19.62 -20.33
N ILE A 149 -26.13 -18.88 -20.79
CA ILE A 149 -26.22 -17.89 -21.87
C ILE A 149 -26.97 -18.41 -23.11
N PRO A 150 -26.55 -19.50 -23.80
CA PRO A 150 -27.24 -19.95 -25.01
C PRO A 150 -28.67 -20.44 -24.76
N LEU A 151 -28.98 -20.88 -23.55
CA LEU A 151 -30.34 -21.25 -23.14
C LEU A 151 -31.20 -19.98 -23.01
N PHE A 152 -30.70 -18.95 -22.32
CA PHE A 152 -31.35 -17.64 -22.26
C PHE A 152 -31.52 -16.99 -23.64
N GLU A 153 -30.51 -17.04 -24.51
CA GLU A 153 -30.61 -16.55 -25.90
C GLU A 153 -31.72 -17.27 -26.68
N THR A 154 -31.98 -18.54 -26.38
CA THR A 154 -33.06 -19.31 -26.99
C THR A 154 -34.42 -18.88 -26.44
N ILE A 155 -34.55 -18.77 -25.11
CA ILE A 155 -35.78 -18.33 -24.43
C ILE A 155 -36.18 -16.91 -24.85
N LEU A 156 -35.21 -16.00 -24.98
CA LEU A 156 -35.42 -14.60 -25.37
C LEU A 156 -36.03 -14.41 -26.78
N LYS A 157 -36.07 -15.46 -27.61
CA LYS A 157 -36.76 -15.44 -28.90
C LYS A 157 -38.28 -15.43 -28.74
N THR A 158 -38.78 -15.98 -27.65
CA THR A 158 -40.21 -16.19 -27.37
C THR A 158 -40.69 -15.43 -26.13
N ASP A 159 -39.89 -15.41 -25.06
CA ASP A 159 -40.17 -14.65 -23.84
C ASP A 159 -39.12 -13.54 -23.63
N LYS A 160 -39.56 -12.29 -23.80
CA LYS A 160 -38.74 -11.08 -23.58
C LYS A 160 -39.07 -10.40 -22.26
N SER A 161 -39.53 -11.16 -21.26
CA SER A 161 -39.78 -10.60 -19.94
C SER A 161 -38.51 -10.02 -19.34
N ALA A 162 -38.68 -8.95 -18.55
CA ALA A 162 -37.58 -8.26 -17.90
C ALA A 162 -36.78 -9.18 -16.96
N GLU A 163 -37.43 -10.21 -16.40
CA GLU A 163 -36.81 -11.24 -15.58
C GLU A 163 -35.79 -12.06 -16.39
N ILE A 164 -36.19 -12.62 -17.54
CA ILE A 164 -35.29 -13.39 -18.40
C ILE A 164 -34.15 -12.53 -18.92
N GLN A 165 -34.46 -11.30 -19.35
CA GLN A 165 -33.45 -10.34 -19.78
C GLN A 165 -32.44 -10.04 -18.66
N TYR A 166 -32.89 -9.85 -17.43
CA TYR A 166 -32.02 -9.55 -16.30
C TYR A 166 -31.04 -10.69 -16.01
N PHE A 167 -31.53 -11.92 -15.83
CA PHE A 167 -30.66 -13.07 -15.54
C PHE A 167 -29.74 -13.44 -16.72
N TYR A 168 -30.17 -13.17 -17.95
CA TYR A 168 -29.29 -13.22 -19.12
C TYR A 168 -28.15 -12.19 -19.02
N GLY A 169 -28.47 -10.93 -18.71
CA GLY A 169 -27.49 -9.85 -18.52
C GLY A 169 -26.48 -10.17 -17.42
N VAL A 170 -26.94 -10.71 -16.29
CA VAL A 170 -26.07 -11.17 -15.19
C VAL A 170 -25.15 -12.30 -15.68
N SER A 171 -25.68 -13.29 -16.40
CA SER A 171 -24.86 -14.37 -16.95
C SER A 171 -23.75 -13.87 -17.88
N LEU A 172 -24.04 -12.85 -18.70
CA LEU A 172 -23.06 -12.21 -19.58
C LEU A 172 -21.98 -11.48 -18.77
N LEU A 173 -22.36 -10.73 -17.73
CA LEU A 173 -21.42 -10.00 -16.88
C LEU A 173 -20.45 -10.94 -16.16
N GLU A 174 -20.97 -12.05 -15.65
CA GLU A 174 -20.21 -13.10 -14.99
C GLU A 174 -19.24 -13.82 -15.93
N ASP A 175 -19.66 -14.07 -17.17
CA ASP A 175 -18.82 -14.65 -18.23
C ASP A 175 -17.84 -13.62 -18.87
N ASN A 176 -17.75 -12.40 -18.31
CA ASN A 176 -16.92 -11.29 -18.79
C ASN A 176 -17.31 -10.75 -20.18
N ARG A 177 -18.53 -11.00 -20.66
CA ARG A 177 -19.10 -10.42 -21.89
C ARG A 177 -19.69 -9.03 -21.61
N MET A 178 -18.83 -8.11 -21.13
CA MET A 178 -19.24 -6.83 -20.52
C MET A 178 -20.08 -5.96 -21.46
N LEU A 179 -19.68 -5.79 -22.73
CA LEU A 179 -20.40 -4.94 -23.68
C LEU A 179 -21.84 -5.42 -23.93
N GLU A 180 -22.03 -6.74 -23.97
CA GLU A 180 -23.34 -7.36 -24.19
C GLU A 180 -24.20 -7.24 -22.94
N ALA A 181 -23.60 -7.47 -21.76
CA ALA A 181 -24.27 -7.26 -20.48
C ALA A 181 -24.75 -5.81 -20.32
N GLU A 182 -23.88 -4.83 -20.63
CA GLU A 182 -24.21 -3.41 -20.57
C GLU A 182 -25.36 -3.05 -21.53
N ALA A 183 -25.40 -3.62 -22.74
CA ALA A 183 -26.50 -3.40 -23.66
C ALA A 183 -27.84 -3.88 -23.07
N VAL A 184 -27.87 -5.09 -22.49
CA VAL A 184 -29.05 -5.66 -21.84
C VAL A 184 -29.50 -4.82 -20.65
N PHE A 185 -28.58 -4.42 -19.78
CA PHE A 185 -28.93 -3.63 -18.60
C PHE A 185 -29.36 -2.20 -18.93
N ASN A 186 -28.82 -1.58 -19.99
CA ASN A 186 -29.28 -0.26 -20.45
C ASN A 186 -30.73 -0.32 -20.99
N GLU A 187 -31.11 -1.41 -21.64
CA GLU A 187 -32.51 -1.64 -22.04
C GLU A 187 -33.42 -1.73 -20.81
N LEU A 188 -33.04 -2.54 -19.82
CA LEU A 188 -33.80 -2.72 -18.58
C LEU A 188 -33.91 -1.44 -17.75
N LYS A 189 -32.81 -0.68 -17.63
CA LYS A 189 -32.76 0.63 -16.96
C LYS A 189 -33.74 1.64 -17.57
N SER A 190 -33.94 1.56 -18.88
CA SER A 190 -34.86 2.45 -19.62
C SER A 190 -36.34 2.06 -19.46
N GLY A 191 -36.60 0.84 -18.98
CA GLY A 191 -37.95 0.35 -18.70
C GLY A 191 -38.48 0.77 -17.32
N ASN A 192 -39.67 0.22 -16.97
CA ASN A 192 -40.36 0.46 -15.70
C ASN A 192 -40.64 -0.85 -14.94
N SER A 193 -39.86 -1.91 -15.20
CA SER A 193 -40.01 -3.18 -14.50
C SER A 193 -39.36 -3.13 -13.11
N ILE A 194 -39.67 -4.11 -12.26
CA ILE A 194 -39.00 -4.30 -10.97
C ILE A 194 -37.48 -4.50 -11.10
N TYR A 195 -36.99 -4.87 -12.29
CA TYR A 195 -35.58 -5.08 -12.57
C TYR A 195 -34.83 -3.80 -12.95
N LYS A 196 -35.52 -2.64 -13.05
CA LYS A 196 -34.90 -1.36 -13.42
C LYS A 196 -33.72 -1.01 -12.51
N ASN A 197 -33.94 -1.00 -11.20
CA ASN A 197 -32.90 -0.62 -10.23
C ASN A 197 -31.83 -1.71 -10.11
N LYS A 198 -32.22 -2.99 -10.22
CA LYS A 198 -31.26 -4.11 -10.30
C LYS A 198 -30.33 -3.99 -11.51
N ALA A 199 -30.84 -3.52 -12.65
CA ALA A 199 -30.04 -3.27 -13.84
C ALA A 199 -29.09 -2.07 -13.66
N ILE A 200 -29.51 -1.01 -12.97
CA ILE A 200 -28.63 0.12 -12.62
C ILE A 200 -27.50 -0.36 -11.69
N TRP A 201 -27.83 -1.16 -10.68
CA TRP A 201 -26.85 -1.80 -9.80
C TRP A 201 -25.86 -2.66 -10.58
N SER A 202 -26.36 -3.52 -11.47
CA SER A 202 -25.50 -4.39 -12.31
C SER A 202 -24.61 -3.59 -13.27
N LEU A 203 -25.09 -2.45 -13.80
CA LEU A 203 -24.26 -1.52 -14.58
C LEU A 203 -23.16 -0.90 -13.72
N ALA A 204 -23.46 -0.48 -12.49
CA ALA A 204 -22.47 0.06 -11.57
C ALA A 204 -21.38 -0.98 -11.27
N LEU A 205 -21.78 -2.22 -10.96
CA LEU A 205 -20.84 -3.32 -10.77
C LEU A 205 -20.00 -3.64 -12.03
N SER A 206 -20.58 -3.54 -13.23
CA SER A 206 -19.81 -3.64 -14.48
C SER A 206 -18.73 -2.56 -14.59
N LYS A 207 -19.03 -1.32 -14.19
CA LYS A 207 -18.05 -0.22 -14.15
C LYS A 207 -17.00 -0.43 -13.06
N LEU A 208 -17.40 -0.92 -11.89
CA LEU A 208 -16.49 -1.32 -10.82
C LEU A 208 -15.49 -2.39 -11.29
N LYS A 209 -15.97 -3.41 -12.01
CA LYS A 209 -15.13 -4.48 -12.60
C LYS A 209 -14.12 -3.94 -13.62
N GLN A 210 -14.47 -2.86 -14.32
CA GLN A 210 -13.60 -2.14 -15.25
C GLN A 210 -12.69 -1.11 -14.55
N LYS A 211 -12.80 -0.94 -13.23
CA LYS A 211 -12.13 0.10 -12.42
C LYS A 211 -12.49 1.52 -12.85
N ASP A 212 -13.66 1.69 -13.46
CA ASP A 212 -14.26 2.99 -13.75
C ASP A 212 -15.09 3.45 -12.54
N TYR A 213 -14.37 3.85 -11.48
CA TYR A 213 -14.95 4.24 -10.20
C TYR A 213 -15.88 5.45 -10.32
N LYS A 214 -15.56 6.38 -11.22
CA LYS A 214 -16.38 7.57 -11.45
C LYS A 214 -17.73 7.20 -12.04
N SER A 215 -17.77 6.43 -13.13
CA SER A 215 -19.04 6.00 -13.70
C SER A 215 -19.80 5.02 -12.81
N CYS A 216 -19.09 4.23 -11.99
CA CYS A 216 -19.70 3.43 -10.94
C CYS A 216 -20.48 4.32 -9.95
N GLN A 217 -19.81 5.31 -9.35
CA GLN A 217 -20.44 6.25 -8.41
C GLN A 217 -21.61 7.02 -9.03
N GLU A 218 -21.46 7.51 -10.26
CA GLU A 218 -22.53 8.22 -10.99
C GLU A 218 -23.77 7.34 -11.18
N LEU A 219 -23.60 6.03 -11.40
CA LEU A 219 -24.72 5.09 -11.52
C LEU A 219 -25.38 4.80 -10.18
N LEU A 220 -24.59 4.57 -9.12
CA LEU A 220 -25.08 4.28 -7.78
C LEU A 220 -25.96 5.42 -7.24
N LEU A 221 -25.56 6.67 -7.45
CA LEU A 221 -26.34 7.85 -7.04
C LEU A 221 -27.70 8.00 -7.77
N THR A 222 -27.97 7.21 -8.80
CA THR A 222 -29.28 7.20 -9.48
C THR A 222 -30.25 6.15 -8.95
N ILE A 223 -29.78 5.27 -8.05
CA ILE A 223 -30.61 4.25 -7.41
C ILE A 223 -31.40 4.92 -6.26
N PRO A 224 -32.72 4.74 -6.17
CA PRO A 224 -33.52 5.31 -5.09
C PRO A 224 -33.30 4.57 -3.77
N GLU A 225 -33.46 5.27 -2.64
CA GLU A 225 -33.26 4.73 -1.28
C GLU A 225 -34.17 3.55 -0.94
N ASP A 226 -35.32 3.41 -1.61
CA ASP A 226 -36.26 2.29 -1.42
C ASP A 226 -35.88 1.03 -2.20
N TYR A 227 -34.72 1.01 -2.86
CA TYR A 227 -34.17 -0.17 -3.50
C TYR A 227 -33.81 -1.25 -2.47
N GLU A 228 -34.20 -2.50 -2.75
CA GLU A 228 -33.96 -3.63 -1.84
C GLU A 228 -32.49 -3.87 -1.47
N GLY A 229 -31.56 -3.46 -2.35
CA GLY A 229 -30.12 -3.57 -2.13
C GLY A 229 -29.46 -2.28 -1.66
N ASN A 230 -30.20 -1.31 -1.12
CA ASN A 230 -29.66 0.01 -0.76
C ASN A 230 -28.47 -0.06 0.21
N ASP A 231 -28.47 -1.00 1.16
CA ASP A 231 -27.35 -1.20 2.09
C ASP A 231 -26.02 -1.46 1.35
N GLN A 232 -26.06 -2.20 0.23
CA GLN A 232 -24.86 -2.44 -0.59
C GLN A 232 -24.49 -1.23 -1.44
N VAL A 233 -25.47 -0.42 -1.86
CA VAL A 233 -25.24 0.83 -2.58
C VAL A 233 -24.50 1.82 -1.68
N ASP A 234 -24.99 2.01 -0.45
CA ASP A 234 -24.39 2.91 0.52
C ASP A 234 -22.98 2.47 0.91
N ALA A 235 -22.80 1.17 1.19
CA ALA A 235 -21.48 0.61 1.51
C ALA A 235 -20.46 0.82 0.36
N LEU A 236 -20.88 0.59 -0.89
CA LEU A 236 -20.00 0.81 -2.03
C LEU A 236 -19.71 2.30 -2.26
N LEU A 237 -20.69 3.18 -2.05
CA LEU A 237 -20.47 4.63 -2.13
C LEU A 237 -19.45 5.11 -1.08
N GLU A 238 -19.50 4.60 0.15
CA GLU A 238 -18.55 4.94 1.22
C GLU A 238 -17.10 4.49 0.88
N GLU A 239 -16.93 3.33 0.25
CA GLU A 239 -15.61 2.85 -0.19
C GLU A 239 -15.07 3.60 -1.42
N LEU A 240 -15.94 4.25 -2.19
CA LEU A 240 -15.56 5.06 -3.37
C LEU A 240 -15.19 6.51 -3.03
N ASP A 241 -15.43 6.96 -1.79
CA ASP A 241 -15.10 8.29 -1.25
C ASP A 241 -13.69 8.37 -0.59
#